data_AF-A0A4Q3TD07-F1
#
_entry.id   AF-A0A4Q3TD07-F1
#
_cell.length_a   1.000
_cell.length_b   1.000
_cell.length_c   1.000
_cell.angle_alpha   90.00
_cell.angle_beta   90.00
_cell.angle_gamma   90.00
#
_symmetry.space_group_name_H-M   'P 1'
#
loop_
_entity.id
_entity.type
_entity.pdbx_description
1 polymer ?
#
loop_
_entity_poly.entity_id
_entity_poly.type
_entity_poly.pdbx_seq_one_letter_code
_entity_poly.pdbx_strand_id
1 'polypeptide(L)'
;MRGLLLVLASMLAMPSWAAHGYALWDDLKYPAGFAAFSYVDPAAPKGGELRLVSNQRYSTFDKYNPFTIKGSPPAYLAALMFDTLLAGSMDETASGYGLLAEDVEVAPDRLSATFRLRAEARFHNGMPVEAADVKHSYETLIGPYAMPSYKSMLEDVAGVDVVDARTVRFRFRKPNRELPLTVGAVPVFSRAWGMVNGKAKRFDEVVTDFPIGSGPYKIGPVRFGKDITYVRDPAYWARDLNVRRGSAN
;
A
#
# COMPACT_ATOMS: atom_id res chain seq x y z
N MET A 1 32.92 -14.15 -52.88
CA MET A 1 31.58 -13.84 -52.34
C MET A 1 31.35 -14.70 -51.10
N ARG A 2 30.67 -14.12 -50.10
CA ARG A 2 30.08 -14.73 -48.87
C ARG A 2 30.95 -14.68 -47.61
N GLY A 3 30.92 -13.50 -46.98
CA GLY A 3 31.23 -13.34 -45.55
C GLY A 3 30.09 -13.89 -44.69
N LEU A 4 30.46 -14.61 -43.64
CA LEU A 4 29.55 -15.20 -42.67
C LEU A 4 29.31 -14.17 -41.55
N LEU A 5 28.13 -13.56 -41.52
CA LEU A 5 27.67 -12.73 -40.41
C LEU A 5 27.18 -13.65 -39.28
N LEU A 6 27.92 -13.69 -38.17
CA LEU A 6 27.42 -14.21 -36.89
C LEU A 6 26.50 -13.15 -36.28
N VAL A 7 25.21 -13.43 -36.26
CA VAL A 7 24.21 -12.66 -35.51
C VAL A 7 24.32 -13.03 -34.03
N LEU A 8 24.79 -12.10 -33.20
CA LEU A 8 24.64 -12.19 -31.75
C LEU A 8 23.14 -12.06 -31.42
N ALA A 9 22.52 -13.16 -30.99
CA ALA A 9 21.21 -13.12 -30.37
C ALA A 9 21.38 -12.65 -28.92
N SER A 10 21.24 -11.35 -28.68
CA SER A 10 21.03 -10.80 -27.34
C SER A 10 19.64 -11.21 -26.85
N MET A 11 19.56 -12.34 -26.15
CA MET A 11 18.41 -12.68 -25.32
C MET A 11 18.37 -11.73 -24.12
N LEU A 12 17.82 -10.53 -24.32
CA LEU A 12 17.23 -9.77 -23.23
C LEU A 12 15.97 -10.54 -22.82
N ALA A 13 16.10 -11.44 -21.84
CA ALA A 13 14.95 -12.01 -21.17
C ALA A 13 14.17 -10.83 -20.56
N MET A 14 13.06 -10.45 -21.20
CA MET A 14 12.11 -9.54 -20.59
C MET A 14 11.57 -10.22 -19.33
N PRO A 15 11.44 -9.50 -18.20
CA PRO A 15 10.84 -10.10 -17.02
C PRO A 15 9.41 -10.51 -17.38
N SER A 16 9.08 -11.79 -17.22
CA SER A 16 7.72 -12.28 -17.35
C SER A 16 6.95 -11.89 -16.09
N TRP A 17 6.50 -10.63 -16.04
CA TRP A 17 5.58 -10.15 -15.02
C TRP A 17 4.21 -10.79 -15.25
N ALA A 18 3.74 -11.55 -14.26
CA ALA A 18 2.49 -12.30 -14.32
C ALA A 18 1.94 -12.74 -12.93
N ALA A 19 2.53 -12.29 -11.82
CA ALA A 19 2.07 -12.67 -10.49
C ALA A 19 1.07 -11.63 -9.97
N HIS A 20 -0.22 -11.95 -10.08
CA HIS A 20 -1.33 -11.11 -9.58
C HIS A 20 -1.44 -11.07 -8.05
N GLY A 21 -0.54 -11.77 -7.34
CA GLY A 21 -0.49 -11.87 -5.90
C GLY A 21 0.68 -12.75 -5.44
N TYR A 22 0.80 -12.92 -4.13
CA TYR A 22 1.78 -13.76 -3.48
C TYR A 22 1.13 -14.53 -2.33
N ALA A 23 1.42 -15.83 -2.23
CA ALA A 23 1.03 -16.68 -1.12
C ALA A 23 2.27 -17.24 -0.44
N LEU A 24 2.26 -17.31 0.89
CA LEU A 24 3.36 -17.91 1.66
C LEU A 24 3.57 -19.39 1.28
N TRP A 25 2.48 -20.08 0.95
CA TRP A 25 2.41 -21.52 0.67
C TRP A 25 2.17 -21.83 -0.82
N ASP A 26 2.57 -20.92 -1.71
CA ASP A 26 2.59 -21.04 -3.17
C ASP A 26 1.21 -21.08 -3.89
N ASP A 27 0.13 -21.49 -3.23
CA ASP A 27 -1.21 -21.52 -3.83
C ASP A 27 -2.06 -20.31 -3.43
N LEU A 28 -2.57 -19.58 -4.43
CA LEU A 28 -3.61 -18.57 -4.28
C LEU A 28 -4.97 -19.19 -4.61
N LYS A 29 -5.97 -19.01 -3.73
CA LYS A 29 -7.35 -19.44 -3.96
C LYS A 29 -7.96 -18.78 -5.20
N TYR A 30 -7.71 -17.49 -5.39
CA TYR A 30 -8.27 -16.72 -6.50
C TYR A 30 -7.30 -16.68 -7.69
N PRO A 31 -7.72 -17.13 -8.88
CA PRO A 31 -6.87 -17.09 -10.08
C PRO A 31 -6.67 -15.65 -10.58
N ALA A 32 -5.69 -15.45 -11.45
CA ALA A 32 -5.50 -14.18 -12.13
C ALA A 32 -6.80 -13.73 -12.82
N GLY A 33 -7.22 -12.48 -12.60
CA GLY A 33 -8.43 -11.93 -13.20
C GLY A 33 -9.76 -12.38 -12.57
N PHE A 34 -9.75 -13.03 -11.40
CA PHE A 34 -10.98 -13.38 -10.65
C PHE A 34 -11.94 -12.20 -10.50
N ALA A 35 -13.27 -12.38 -10.57
CA ALA A 35 -14.19 -11.23 -10.67
C ALA A 35 -14.26 -10.35 -9.41
N ALA A 36 -14.28 -10.97 -8.23
CA ALA A 36 -14.27 -10.35 -6.90
C ALA A 36 -14.00 -11.43 -5.84
N PHE A 37 -13.65 -11.04 -4.62
CA PHE A 37 -13.55 -12.00 -3.53
C PHE A 37 -14.90 -12.70 -3.28
N SER A 38 -14.87 -13.97 -2.87
CA SER A 38 -16.08 -14.78 -2.69
C SER A 38 -16.93 -14.38 -1.48
N TYR A 39 -16.36 -13.61 -0.55
CA TYR A 39 -17.02 -13.09 0.64
C TYR A 39 -17.62 -11.69 0.47
N VAL A 40 -17.58 -11.12 -0.74
CA VAL A 40 -18.22 -9.83 -1.03
C VAL A 40 -19.44 -10.02 -1.93
N ASP A 41 -20.37 -9.07 -1.86
CA ASP A 41 -21.41 -8.90 -2.88
C ASP A 41 -20.96 -7.83 -3.89
N PRO A 42 -20.64 -8.19 -5.14
CA PRO A 42 -20.25 -7.22 -6.18
C PRO A 42 -21.37 -6.22 -6.51
N ALA A 43 -22.63 -6.57 -6.25
CA ALA A 43 -23.80 -5.73 -6.48
C ALA A 43 -24.19 -4.89 -5.25
N ALA A 44 -23.37 -4.88 -4.19
CA ALA A 44 -23.66 -4.11 -2.99
C ALA A 44 -23.93 -2.63 -3.30
N PRO A 45 -25.05 -2.07 -2.81
CA PRO A 45 -25.44 -0.70 -3.10
C PRO A 45 -24.40 0.29 -2.57
N LYS A 46 -24.14 1.36 -3.31
CA LYS A 46 -23.22 2.43 -2.90
C LYS A 46 -23.99 3.58 -2.26
N GLY A 47 -23.54 4.02 -1.09
CA GLY A 47 -24.08 5.16 -0.36
C GLY A 47 -24.76 4.80 0.97
N GLY A 48 -25.33 5.84 1.58
CA GLY A 48 -25.81 5.78 2.97
C GLY A 48 -24.74 6.23 3.96
N GLU A 49 -25.08 6.16 5.24
CA GLU A 49 -24.20 6.55 6.35
C GLU A 49 -24.14 5.42 7.37
N LEU A 50 -22.91 4.96 7.68
CA LEU A 50 -22.66 4.04 8.77
C LEU A 50 -22.13 4.83 9.98
N ARG A 51 -22.91 4.87 11.07
CA ARG A 51 -22.52 5.50 12.34
C ARG A 51 -22.00 4.46 13.31
N LEU A 52 -20.73 4.60 13.70
CA LEU A 52 -20.06 3.71 14.64
C LEU A 52 -19.57 4.48 15.85
N VAL A 53 -19.58 3.82 17.01
CA VAL A 53 -18.79 4.26 18.17
C VAL A 53 -17.36 3.76 17.98
N SER A 54 -16.38 4.58 18.37
CA SER A 54 -14.97 4.19 18.33
C SER A 54 -14.76 2.88 19.08
N ASN A 55 -14.05 1.93 18.46
CA ASN A 55 -13.63 0.67 19.08
C ASN A 55 -12.26 0.78 19.79
N GLN A 56 -11.70 1.98 19.88
CA GLN A 56 -10.42 2.25 20.53
C GLN A 56 -10.62 2.56 22.02
N ARG A 57 -9.57 2.35 22.82
CA ARG A 57 -9.62 2.57 24.28
C ARG A 57 -9.73 4.05 24.67
N TYR A 58 -9.29 4.96 23.82
CA TYR A 58 -9.38 6.40 24.05
C TYR A 58 -10.68 6.95 23.44
N SER A 59 -11.26 7.93 24.13
CA SER A 59 -12.54 8.56 23.77
C SER A 59 -12.40 9.82 22.92
N THR A 60 -11.17 10.23 22.58
CA THR A 60 -10.85 11.44 21.81
C THR A 60 -9.72 11.16 20.82
N PHE A 61 -9.60 11.99 19.79
CA PHE A 61 -8.46 12.00 18.88
C PHE A 61 -7.87 13.40 18.79
N ASP A 62 -6.55 13.51 18.71
CA ASP A 62 -5.81 14.77 18.74
C ASP A 62 -4.81 14.90 17.58
N LYS A 63 -4.90 14.02 16.58
CA LYS A 63 -4.09 14.02 15.36
C LYS A 63 -4.74 13.24 14.23
N TYR A 64 -4.20 13.37 13.03
CA TYR A 64 -4.57 12.59 11.84
C TYR A 64 -3.44 11.70 11.32
N ASN A 65 -2.23 11.79 11.87
CA ASN A 65 -1.14 10.87 11.54
C ASN A 65 -1.24 9.61 12.40
N PRO A 66 -1.59 8.44 11.83
CA PRO A 66 -1.79 7.22 12.60
C PRO A 66 -0.48 6.46 12.86
N PHE A 67 0.66 6.95 12.37
CA PHE A 67 1.92 6.21 12.34
C PHE A 67 2.96 6.71 13.34
N THR A 68 2.63 7.73 14.13
CA THR A 68 3.52 8.33 15.14
C THR A 68 3.12 7.93 16.56
N ILE A 69 4.06 7.97 17.51
CA ILE A 69 3.85 7.50 18.89
C ILE A 69 2.93 8.42 19.69
N LYS A 70 3.16 9.74 19.62
CA LYS A 70 2.47 10.72 20.47
C LYS A 70 1.08 11.04 19.94
N GLY A 71 0.10 11.13 20.83
CA GLY A 71 -1.29 11.42 20.46
C GLY A 71 -2.04 10.22 19.93
N SER A 72 -3.34 10.39 19.72
CA SER A 72 -4.30 9.36 19.34
C SER A 72 -4.97 9.72 18.00
N PRO A 73 -4.76 8.93 16.94
CA PRO A 73 -5.47 9.13 15.67
C PRO A 73 -6.91 8.60 15.80
N PRO A 74 -7.86 9.07 14.97
CA PRO A 74 -9.20 8.51 14.96
C PRO A 74 -9.23 7.05 14.46
N ALA A 75 -10.26 6.32 14.90
CA ALA A 75 -10.47 4.92 14.53
C ALA A 75 -10.56 4.71 13.01
N TYR A 76 -10.01 3.59 12.54
CA TYR A 76 -10.02 3.15 11.14
C TYR A 76 -9.29 4.04 10.13
N LEU A 77 -8.78 5.23 10.52
CA LEU A 77 -8.12 6.18 9.62
C LEU A 77 -7.10 5.51 8.70
N ALA A 78 -6.20 4.71 9.27
CA ALA A 78 -5.14 4.06 8.50
C ALA A 78 -5.70 3.11 7.42
N ALA A 79 -6.68 2.28 7.79
CA ALA A 79 -7.27 1.28 6.88
C ALA A 79 -8.16 1.90 5.79
N LEU A 80 -8.78 3.06 6.09
CA LEU A 80 -9.71 3.73 5.17
C LEU A 80 -8.99 4.66 4.18
N MET A 81 -7.86 5.25 4.59
CA MET A 81 -7.20 6.29 3.81
C MET A 81 -5.95 5.85 3.05
N PHE A 82 -5.29 4.77 3.44
CA PHE A 82 -4.03 4.34 2.81
C PHE A 82 -4.18 2.96 2.18
N ASP A 83 -3.82 2.84 0.90
CA ASP A 83 -3.63 1.54 0.28
C ASP A 83 -2.21 1.02 0.54
N THR A 84 -2.06 -0.29 0.37
CA THR A 84 -0.81 -1.06 0.46
C THR A 84 -0.48 -1.64 -0.91
N LEU A 85 0.72 -2.23 -1.07
CA LEU A 85 1.11 -2.88 -2.32
C LEU A 85 0.21 -4.09 -2.62
N LEU A 86 -0.07 -4.89 -1.59
CA LEU A 86 -0.93 -6.07 -1.65
C LEU A 86 -2.14 -5.90 -0.71
N ALA A 87 -3.32 -6.34 -1.16
CA ALA A 87 -4.51 -6.53 -0.35
C ALA A 87 -4.57 -7.97 0.16
N GLY A 88 -4.64 -8.16 1.48
CA GLY A 88 -4.89 -9.48 2.07
C GLY A 88 -6.31 -9.97 1.79
N SER A 89 -6.46 -11.28 1.59
CA SER A 89 -7.78 -11.92 1.54
C SER A 89 -8.26 -12.29 2.94
N MET A 90 -9.57 -12.16 3.20
CA MET A 90 -10.16 -12.53 4.50
C MET A 90 -10.50 -14.01 4.64
N ASP A 91 -10.46 -14.76 3.54
CA ASP A 91 -10.79 -16.19 3.51
C ASP A 91 -9.60 -17.07 3.10
N GLU A 92 -8.38 -16.51 3.23
CA GLU A 92 -7.11 -17.21 3.07
C GLU A 92 -6.12 -16.75 4.14
N THR A 93 -5.27 -17.66 4.58
CA THR A 93 -4.16 -17.33 5.49
C THR A 93 -2.92 -16.99 4.68
N ALA A 94 -2.17 -15.98 5.11
CA ALA A 94 -0.85 -15.64 4.55
C ALA A 94 -0.82 -15.50 3.02
N SER A 95 -1.79 -14.75 2.48
CA SER A 95 -1.96 -14.50 1.05
C SER A 95 -2.26 -13.02 0.80
N GLY A 96 -1.73 -12.46 -0.28
CA GLY A 96 -1.94 -11.07 -0.69
C GLY A 96 -2.08 -10.94 -2.20
N TYR A 97 -3.07 -10.17 -2.64
CA TYR A 97 -3.36 -9.92 -4.06
C TYR A 97 -2.96 -8.49 -4.43
N GLY A 98 -2.55 -8.26 -5.68
CA GLY A 98 -2.10 -6.96 -6.15
C GLY A 98 -3.14 -5.85 -5.94
N LEU A 99 -2.80 -4.89 -5.07
CA LEU A 99 -3.54 -3.63 -4.87
C LEU A 99 -2.80 -2.51 -5.59
N LEU A 100 -1.95 -1.71 -4.89
CA LEU A 100 -1.12 -0.71 -5.58
C LEU A 100 -0.15 -1.38 -6.57
N ALA A 101 0.29 -2.61 -6.27
CA ALA A 101 1.07 -3.41 -7.18
C ALA A 101 0.16 -4.17 -8.18
N GLU A 102 0.51 -4.15 -9.47
CA GLU A 102 -0.05 -5.04 -10.50
C GLU A 102 0.73 -6.34 -10.62
N ASP A 103 1.98 -6.37 -10.16
CA ASP A 103 2.86 -7.54 -10.23
C ASP A 103 3.79 -7.62 -9.02
N VAL A 104 4.11 -8.85 -8.59
CA VAL A 104 5.09 -9.14 -7.54
C VAL A 104 6.01 -10.30 -7.93
N GLU A 105 7.31 -10.04 -7.99
CA GLU A 105 8.33 -11.04 -8.31
C GLU A 105 9.25 -11.24 -7.10
N VAL A 106 9.35 -12.48 -6.61
CA VAL A 106 10.31 -12.84 -5.56
C VAL A 106 11.52 -13.50 -6.20
N ALA A 107 12.72 -12.99 -5.88
CA ALA A 107 13.95 -13.53 -6.43
C ALA A 107 14.13 -15.02 -6.04
N PRO A 108 14.76 -15.86 -6.90
CA PRO A 108 14.96 -17.28 -6.61
C PRO A 108 15.74 -17.55 -5.30
N ASP A 109 16.64 -16.65 -4.93
CA ASP A 109 17.39 -16.70 -3.66
C ASP A 109 16.58 -16.24 -2.44
N ARG A 110 15.37 -15.71 -2.66
CA ARG A 110 14.46 -15.13 -1.67
C ARG A 110 15.07 -13.96 -0.88
N LEU A 111 16.06 -13.28 -1.45
CA LEU A 111 16.70 -12.11 -0.85
C LEU A 111 16.11 -10.80 -1.37
N SER A 112 15.14 -10.85 -2.28
CA SER A 112 14.40 -9.65 -2.69
C SER A 112 12.99 -9.96 -3.18
N ALA A 113 12.13 -8.95 -3.09
CA ALA A 113 10.83 -8.91 -3.75
C ALA A 113 10.70 -7.60 -4.53
N THR A 114 10.34 -7.70 -5.80
CA THR A 114 10.14 -6.59 -6.71
C THR A 114 8.65 -6.42 -6.97
N PHE A 115 8.15 -5.20 -6.81
CA PHE A 115 6.75 -4.86 -7.07
C PHE A 115 6.69 -3.85 -8.20
N ARG A 116 5.75 -4.07 -9.11
CA ARG A 116 5.39 -3.08 -10.12
C ARG A 116 4.07 -2.43 -9.76
N LEU A 117 4.07 -1.11 -9.69
CA LEU A 117 2.90 -0.29 -9.39
C LEU A 117 1.98 -0.15 -10.60
N ARG A 118 0.67 -0.12 -10.34
CA ARG A 118 -0.38 0.21 -11.30
C ARG A 118 -0.21 1.63 -11.84
N ALA A 119 -0.34 1.79 -13.16
CA ALA A 119 -0.19 3.10 -13.81
C ALA A 119 -1.33 4.07 -13.44
N GLU A 120 -2.50 3.53 -13.13
CA GLU A 120 -3.72 4.22 -12.73
C GLU A 120 -3.75 4.59 -11.23
N ALA A 121 -2.78 4.14 -10.42
CA ALA A 121 -2.76 4.42 -8.99
C ALA A 121 -2.66 5.93 -8.70
N ARG A 122 -3.58 6.47 -7.90
CA ARG A 122 -3.63 7.90 -7.55
C ARG A 122 -3.82 8.10 -6.06
N PHE A 123 -3.16 9.12 -5.53
CA PHE A 123 -3.47 9.67 -4.23
C PHE A 123 -4.76 10.50 -4.28
N HIS A 124 -5.32 10.78 -3.11
CA HIS A 124 -6.49 11.63 -2.87
C HIS A 124 -6.43 13.02 -3.49
N ASN A 125 -5.21 13.53 -3.71
CA ASN A 125 -4.94 14.83 -4.34
C ASN A 125 -4.73 14.75 -5.87
N GLY A 126 -4.92 13.57 -6.47
CA GLY A 126 -4.81 13.34 -7.92
C GLY A 126 -3.39 13.08 -8.43
N MET A 127 -2.35 13.15 -7.60
CA MET A 127 -0.99 12.80 -8.01
C MET A 127 -0.85 11.29 -8.23
N PRO A 128 0.02 10.84 -9.16
CA PRO A 128 0.36 9.43 -9.30
C PRO A 128 1.00 8.89 -8.02
N VAL A 129 0.75 7.62 -7.71
CA VAL A 129 1.54 6.87 -6.73
C VAL A 129 2.77 6.34 -7.44
N GLU A 130 3.97 6.73 -6.97
CA GLU A 130 5.24 6.33 -7.58
C GLU A 130 6.06 5.43 -6.64
N ALA A 131 7.03 4.71 -7.20
CA ALA A 131 7.97 3.87 -6.44
C ALA A 131 8.74 4.70 -5.38
N ALA A 132 8.97 5.99 -5.67
CA ALA A 132 9.56 6.93 -4.71
C ALA A 132 8.69 7.16 -3.47
N ASP A 133 7.36 7.10 -3.59
CA ASP A 133 6.45 7.22 -2.44
C ASP A 133 6.44 5.94 -1.60
N VAL A 134 6.55 4.78 -2.23
CA VAL A 134 6.73 3.49 -1.52
C VAL A 134 8.01 3.52 -0.70
N LYS A 135 9.13 3.91 -1.33
CA LYS A 135 10.42 4.06 -0.64
C LYS A 135 10.33 5.04 0.53
N HIS A 136 9.76 6.22 0.28
CA HIS A 136 9.58 7.24 1.32
C HIS A 136 8.74 6.72 2.50
N SER A 137 7.64 6.02 2.22
CA SER A 137 6.77 5.46 3.25
C SER A 137 7.52 4.47 4.12
N TYR A 138 8.24 3.52 3.50
CA TYR A 138 9.09 2.56 4.20
C TYR A 138 10.15 3.24 5.06
N GLU A 139 10.96 4.14 4.49
CA GLU A 139 12.06 4.81 5.19
C GLU A 139 11.55 5.67 6.36
N THR A 140 10.39 6.31 6.19
CA THR A 140 9.74 7.10 7.23
C THR A 140 9.25 6.22 8.39
N LEU A 141 8.62 5.08 8.07
CA LEU A 141 8.06 4.16 9.07
C LEU A 141 9.12 3.42 9.89
N ILE A 142 10.31 3.15 9.33
CA ILE A 142 11.44 2.59 10.09
C ILE A 142 12.29 3.66 10.79
N GLY A 143 11.97 4.94 10.56
CA GLY A 143 12.66 6.10 11.13
C GLY A 143 12.35 6.33 12.60
N PRO A 144 13.10 7.22 13.27
CA PRO A 144 12.98 7.44 14.72
C PRO A 144 11.70 8.15 15.16
N TYR A 145 10.93 8.70 14.22
CA TYR A 145 9.72 9.50 14.50
C TYR A 145 8.41 8.73 14.29
N ALA A 146 8.49 7.46 13.84
CA ALA A 146 7.34 6.57 13.67
C ALA A 146 7.17 5.63 14.88
N MET A 147 6.08 4.87 14.91
CA MET A 147 5.85 3.83 15.92
C MET A 147 6.94 2.73 15.83
N PRO A 148 7.58 2.33 16.95
CA PRO A 148 8.68 1.36 16.92
C PRO A 148 8.29 -0.01 16.38
N SER A 149 7.00 -0.37 16.44
CA SER A 149 6.47 -1.62 15.91
C SER A 149 6.74 -1.80 14.42
N TYR A 150 6.76 -0.72 13.62
CA TYR A 150 7.12 -0.79 12.20
C TYR A 150 8.58 -1.20 12.02
N LYS A 151 9.49 -0.61 12.80
CA LYS A 151 10.92 -0.96 12.75
C LYS A 151 11.16 -2.41 13.17
N SER A 152 10.46 -2.90 14.19
CA SER A 152 10.53 -4.30 14.61
C SER A 152 9.97 -5.25 13.55
N MET A 153 8.81 -4.92 12.97
CA MET A 153 8.18 -5.72 11.90
C MET A 153 9.07 -5.83 10.64
N LEU A 154 9.84 -4.78 10.34
CA LEU A 154 10.65 -4.66 9.14
C LEU A 154 12.15 -4.89 9.38
N GLU A 155 12.54 -5.49 10.52
CA GLU A 155 13.95 -5.61 10.92
C GLU A 155 14.82 -6.39 9.92
N ASP A 156 14.23 -7.40 9.28
CA ASP A 156 14.87 -8.24 8.27
C ASP A 156 14.89 -7.62 6.87
N VAL A 157 14.31 -6.43 6.68
CA VAL A 157 14.41 -5.68 5.43
C VAL A 157 15.73 -4.91 5.41
N ALA A 158 16.56 -5.21 4.43
CA ALA A 158 17.87 -4.59 4.22
C ALA A 158 17.76 -3.20 3.57
N GLY A 159 16.67 -2.93 2.85
CA GLY A 159 16.41 -1.63 2.24
C GLY A 159 15.45 -1.73 1.06
N VAL A 160 15.22 -0.59 0.42
CA VAL A 160 14.33 -0.46 -0.73
C VAL A 160 14.99 0.36 -1.83
N ASP A 161 15.00 -0.19 -3.03
CA ASP A 161 15.58 0.40 -4.22
C ASP A 161 14.44 0.84 -5.15
N VAL A 162 14.51 2.07 -5.67
CA VAL A 162 13.64 2.54 -6.75
C VAL A 162 14.31 2.16 -8.06
N VAL A 163 13.75 1.18 -8.78
CA VAL A 163 14.29 0.69 -10.04
C VAL A 163 13.89 1.63 -11.18
N ASP A 164 12.63 2.04 -11.19
CA ASP A 164 12.08 3.08 -12.07
C ASP A 164 10.86 3.74 -11.40
N ALA A 165 10.14 4.61 -12.12
CA ALA A 165 8.98 5.35 -11.57
C ALA A 165 7.87 4.45 -11.00
N ARG A 166 7.71 3.22 -11.50
CA ARG A 166 6.68 2.27 -11.09
C ARG A 166 7.25 0.96 -10.54
N THR A 167 8.56 0.77 -10.52
CA THR A 167 9.16 -0.49 -10.05
C THR A 167 9.98 -0.26 -8.79
N VAL A 168 9.64 -0.98 -7.73
CA VAL A 168 10.31 -0.91 -6.42
C VAL A 168 10.79 -2.28 -6.00
N ARG A 169 12.04 -2.39 -5.54
CA ARG A 169 12.63 -3.65 -5.06
C ARG A 169 12.97 -3.54 -3.59
N PHE A 170 12.36 -4.38 -2.76
CA PHE A 170 12.77 -4.59 -1.38
C PHE A 170 13.88 -5.63 -1.33
N ARG A 171 14.96 -5.33 -0.61
CA ARG A 171 16.06 -6.25 -0.32
C ARG A 171 15.91 -6.78 1.10
N PHE A 172 16.23 -8.04 1.30
CA PHE A 172 16.12 -8.73 2.58
C PHE A 172 17.50 -9.12 3.12
N ARG A 173 17.64 -9.15 4.44
CA ARG A 173 18.89 -9.54 5.13
C ARG A 173 19.11 -11.04 5.09
N LYS A 174 18.03 -11.82 5.04
CA LYS A 174 18.03 -13.28 5.02
C LYS A 174 16.85 -13.79 4.19
N PRO A 175 16.95 -14.99 3.61
CA PRO A 175 15.83 -15.63 2.93
C PRO A 175 14.66 -15.80 3.88
N ASN A 176 13.52 -15.17 3.60
CA ASN A 176 12.30 -15.32 4.39
C ASN A 176 11.07 -15.23 3.47
N ARG A 177 10.24 -16.28 3.47
CA ARG A 177 9.04 -16.37 2.62
C ARG A 177 7.92 -15.42 3.06
N GLU A 178 7.93 -14.95 4.30
CA GLU A 178 6.90 -14.04 4.81
C GLU A 178 7.15 -12.59 4.37
N LEU A 179 8.41 -12.20 4.19
CA LEU A 179 8.79 -10.81 3.93
C LEU A 179 8.10 -10.16 2.72
N PRO A 180 7.85 -10.85 1.59
CA PRO A 180 7.06 -10.29 0.50
C PRO A 180 5.66 -9.84 0.93
N LEU A 181 4.98 -10.60 1.81
CA LEU A 181 3.70 -10.19 2.40
C LEU A 181 3.88 -9.04 3.39
N THR A 182 4.91 -9.10 4.24
CA THR A 182 5.20 -8.06 5.23
C THR A 182 5.42 -6.71 4.56
N VAL A 183 6.29 -6.62 3.55
CA VAL A 183 6.52 -5.37 2.81
C VAL A 183 5.33 -5.01 1.92
N GLY A 184 4.61 -6.02 1.43
CA GLY A 184 3.38 -5.86 0.67
C GLY A 184 2.26 -5.17 1.44
N ALA A 185 2.24 -5.32 2.77
CA ALA A 185 1.25 -4.75 3.67
C ALA A 185 1.65 -3.38 4.27
N VAL A 186 2.79 -2.81 3.88
CA VAL A 186 3.21 -1.48 4.36
C VAL A 186 2.31 -0.39 3.76
N PRO A 187 1.72 0.50 4.57
CA PRO A 187 0.91 1.61 4.07
C PRO A 187 1.74 2.55 3.20
N VAL A 188 1.20 2.96 2.05
CA VAL A 188 1.87 3.90 1.14
C VAL A 188 1.19 5.27 1.24
N PHE A 189 1.99 6.31 1.49
CA PHE A 189 1.55 7.70 1.56
C PHE A 189 2.43 8.61 0.71
N SER A 190 1.87 9.74 0.28
CA SER A 190 2.59 10.66 -0.59
C SER A 190 3.74 11.36 0.14
N ARG A 191 4.87 11.52 -0.56
CA ARG A 191 5.96 12.41 -0.14
C ARG A 191 5.54 13.87 0.07
N ALA A 192 4.39 14.28 -0.48
CA ALA A 192 3.85 15.61 -0.28
C ALA A 192 3.16 15.79 1.08
N TRP A 193 2.89 14.71 1.82
CA TRP A 193 2.23 14.81 3.12
C TRP A 193 3.14 15.46 4.15
N GLY A 194 2.66 16.54 4.79
CA GLY A 194 3.45 17.31 5.75
C GLY A 194 4.43 18.29 5.11
N MET A 195 4.35 18.54 3.80
CA MET A 195 5.13 19.59 3.14
C MET A 195 4.51 20.97 3.41
N VAL A 196 5.32 21.90 3.93
CA VAL A 196 4.95 23.31 4.15
C VAL A 196 6.02 24.19 3.54
N ASN A 197 5.63 25.10 2.63
CA ASN A 197 6.53 26.01 1.93
C ASN A 197 7.76 25.31 1.31
N GLY A 198 7.55 24.14 0.70
CA GLY A 198 8.60 23.35 0.06
C GLY A 198 9.52 22.58 1.02
N LYS A 199 9.24 22.56 2.33
CA LYS A 199 10.01 21.81 3.33
C LYS A 199 9.15 20.76 4.00
N ALA A 200 9.69 19.56 4.18
CA ALA A 200 9.04 18.50 4.92
C ALA A 200 9.07 18.82 6.43
N LYS A 201 7.92 18.75 7.09
CA LYS A 201 7.86 18.63 8.55
C LYS A 201 8.56 17.36 9.00
N ARG A 202 9.06 17.35 10.24
CA ARG A 202 9.45 16.08 10.86
C ARG A 202 8.20 15.21 11.02
N PHE A 203 8.33 13.90 10.89
CA PHE A 203 7.14 13.05 10.78
C PHE A 203 6.24 13.09 12.05
N ASP A 204 6.84 13.26 13.23
CA ASP A 204 6.15 13.48 14.50
C ASP A 204 5.51 14.88 14.65
N GLU A 205 5.83 15.82 13.76
CA GLU A 205 5.23 17.16 13.68
C GLU A 205 4.07 17.22 12.67
N VAL A 206 3.87 16.16 11.88
CA VAL A 206 2.70 15.98 11.02
C VAL A 206 1.55 15.52 11.92
N VAL A 207 0.86 16.48 12.55
CA VAL A 207 -0.17 16.20 13.58
C VAL A 207 -1.56 16.37 12.99
N THR A 208 -1.93 17.58 12.57
CA THR A 208 -3.26 17.92 12.03
C THR A 208 -3.26 18.13 10.52
N ASP A 209 -2.12 17.91 9.88
CA ASP A 209 -2.01 17.85 8.42
C ASP A 209 -2.83 16.67 7.89
N PHE A 210 -3.78 16.94 7.01
CA PHE A 210 -4.60 15.89 6.41
C PHE A 210 -3.73 14.91 5.62
N PRO A 211 -3.87 13.60 5.88
CA PRO A 211 -3.11 12.59 5.16
C PRO A 211 -3.38 12.62 3.66
N ILE A 212 -2.30 12.45 2.89
CA ILE A 212 -2.36 12.25 1.45
C ILE A 212 -2.14 10.76 1.19
N GLY A 213 -3.22 10.00 1.31
CA GLY A 213 -3.28 8.57 1.04
C GLY A 213 -3.96 8.28 -0.30
N SER A 214 -4.14 7.00 -0.61
CA SER A 214 -4.70 6.52 -1.88
C SER A 214 -5.97 5.69 -1.70
N GLY A 215 -6.40 5.43 -0.46
CA GLY A 215 -7.49 4.54 -0.11
C GLY A 215 -8.90 5.05 -0.48
N PRO A 216 -9.94 4.26 -0.22
CA PRO A 216 -11.30 4.53 -0.70
C PRO A 216 -12.02 5.71 -0.03
N TYR A 217 -11.55 6.21 1.12
CA TYR A 217 -12.17 7.33 1.84
C TYR A 217 -11.18 8.46 2.15
N LYS A 218 -11.72 9.68 2.29
CA LYS A 218 -11.04 10.90 2.74
C LYS A 218 -11.62 11.37 4.07
N ILE A 219 -10.88 12.19 4.81
CA ILE A 219 -11.44 12.94 5.94
C ILE A 219 -12.44 13.96 5.39
N GLY A 220 -13.68 13.88 5.87
CA GLY A 220 -14.75 14.83 5.62
C GLY A 220 -14.99 15.75 6.81
N PRO A 221 -16.26 16.02 7.19
CA PRO A 221 -16.57 16.82 8.38
C PRO A 221 -15.90 16.29 9.66
N VAL A 222 -15.31 17.20 10.43
CA VAL A 222 -14.63 16.87 11.69
C VAL A 222 -15.07 17.82 12.80
N ARG A 223 -15.48 17.24 13.94
CA ARG A 223 -15.47 17.90 15.26
C ARG A 223 -14.25 17.37 16.01
N PHE A 224 -13.15 18.10 15.93
CA PHE A 224 -11.85 17.62 16.42
C PHE A 224 -11.93 17.19 17.90
N GLY A 225 -11.39 16.02 18.21
CA GLY A 225 -11.51 15.42 19.55
C GLY A 225 -12.86 14.78 19.88
N LYS A 226 -13.82 14.72 18.95
CA LYS A 226 -15.14 14.14 19.17
C LYS A 226 -15.58 13.25 18.02
N ASP A 227 -15.87 13.83 16.86
CA ASP A 227 -16.46 13.13 15.72
C ASP A 227 -15.64 13.36 14.47
N ILE A 228 -15.51 12.31 13.67
CA ILE A 228 -14.89 12.35 12.36
C ILE A 228 -15.80 11.62 11.39
N THR A 229 -16.01 12.22 10.22
CA THR A 229 -16.70 11.59 9.10
C THR A 229 -15.68 11.21 8.05
N TYR A 230 -15.70 9.95 7.61
CA TYR A 230 -14.95 9.51 6.43
C TYR A 230 -15.89 9.54 5.22
N VAL A 231 -15.52 10.27 4.18
CA VAL A 231 -16.33 10.41 2.96
C VAL A 231 -15.67 9.60 1.86
N ARG A 232 -16.44 8.74 1.19
CA ARG A 232 -15.96 7.94 0.08
C ARG A 232 -15.42 8.85 -1.01
N ASP A 233 -14.23 8.55 -1.52
CA ASP A 233 -13.65 9.30 -2.61
C ASP A 233 -14.35 8.92 -3.93
N PRO A 234 -15.13 9.82 -4.56
CA PRO A 234 -15.73 9.54 -5.87
C PRO A 234 -14.67 9.41 -6.97
N ALA A 235 -13.41 9.78 -6.70
CA ALA A 235 -12.25 9.61 -7.58
C ALA A 235 -11.37 8.41 -7.19
N TYR A 236 -11.80 7.52 -6.26
CA TYR A 236 -10.99 6.37 -5.85
C TYR A 236 -10.54 5.55 -7.06
N TRP A 237 -9.22 5.39 -7.19
CA TRP A 237 -8.56 4.87 -8.38
C TRP A 237 -8.79 3.36 -8.56
N ALA A 238 -8.90 2.61 -7.46
CA ALA A 238 -8.99 1.15 -7.45
C ALA A 238 -10.42 0.62 -7.32
N ARG A 239 -11.45 1.46 -7.49
CA ARG A 239 -12.86 1.10 -7.22
C ARG A 239 -13.35 -0.14 -7.97
N ASP A 240 -12.80 -0.39 -9.16
CA ASP A 240 -13.23 -1.46 -10.07
C ASP A 240 -12.30 -2.68 -10.04
N LEU A 241 -11.18 -2.60 -9.30
CA LEU A 241 -10.26 -3.72 -9.12
C LEU A 241 -10.95 -4.87 -8.39
N ASN A 242 -10.61 -6.10 -8.78
CA ASN A 242 -11.20 -7.32 -8.25
C ASN A 242 -11.07 -7.42 -6.71
N VAL A 243 -9.96 -6.94 -6.17
CA VAL A 243 -9.67 -6.90 -4.72
C VAL A 243 -10.47 -5.82 -3.95
N ARG A 244 -11.16 -4.91 -4.64
CA ARG A 244 -11.95 -3.80 -4.06
C ARG A 244 -13.42 -3.79 -4.45
N ARG A 245 -13.81 -4.51 -5.51
CA ARG A 245 -15.22 -4.68 -5.88
C ARG A 245 -16.02 -5.25 -4.70
N GLY A 246 -17.26 -4.77 -4.51
CA GLY A 246 -18.13 -5.16 -3.38
C GLY A 246 -17.71 -4.63 -1.99
N SER A 247 -16.62 -3.87 -1.90
CA SER A 247 -16.16 -3.19 -0.68
C SER A 247 -16.34 -1.67 -0.76
N ALA A 248 -16.12 -0.96 0.35
CA ALA A 248 -16.23 0.51 0.44
C ALA A 248 -17.53 1.03 -0.19
N ASN A 249 -18.65 0.52 0.34
CA ASN A 249 -20.02 0.79 -0.12
C ASN A 249 -20.52 2.13 0.41
#